data_AF-A0A4Q0MAG2-F1
#
_entry.id   AF-A0A4Q0MAG2-F1
#
_cell.length_a   1.000
_cell.length_b   1.000
_cell.length_c   1.000
_cell.angle_alpha   90.00
_cell.angle_beta   90.00
_cell.angle_gamma   90.00
#
_symmetry.space_group_name_H-M   'P 1'
#
loop_
_entity.id
_entity.type
_entity.pdbx_description
1 polymer ?
#
loop_
_entity_poly.entity_id
_entity_poly.type
_entity_poly.pdbx_seq_one_letter_code
_entity_poly.pdbx_strand_id
1 'polypeptide(L)'
;MGYRLHTPGEPSRSLRWTNSRPGAPRSGVLLFKHASEQLTAESFRALRDQGAWIETDRPAAARAAMGLEPDESLGEPADPELVMSGPGL
;
A
#
# COMPACT_ATOMS: atom_id res chain seq x y z
N MET A 1 -3.46 11.82 9.35
CA MET A 1 -3.90 10.68 8.53
C MET A 1 -2.81 10.35 7.54
N GLY A 2 -2.36 9.11 7.55
CA GLY A 2 -1.15 8.66 6.88
C GLY A 2 -1.43 7.44 6.01
N TYR A 3 -0.65 7.30 4.97
CA TYR A 3 -0.56 6.07 4.19
C TYR A 3 0.87 5.57 4.43
N ARG A 4 1.05 4.29 4.74
CA ARG A 4 2.38 3.70 4.94
C ARG A 4 2.46 2.42 4.13
N LEU A 5 3.49 2.33 3.30
CA LEU A 5 3.82 1.13 2.56
C LEU A 5 4.78 0.30 3.39
N HIS A 6 4.46 -0.97 3.54
CA HIS A 6 5.32 -1.96 4.17
C HIS A 6 5.74 -2.95 3.09
N THR A 7 7.05 -3.18 2.97
CA THR A 7 7.60 -4.23 2.11
C THR A 7 8.42 -5.16 3.01
N PRO A 8 8.29 -6.48 2.89
CA PRO A 8 9.10 -7.42 3.66
C PRO A 8 10.60 -7.19 3.47
N GLY A 9 11.35 -7.08 4.57
CA GLY A 9 12.79 -6.86 4.54
C GLY A 9 13.24 -5.42 4.26
N GLU A 10 12.32 -4.48 4.02
CA GLU A 10 12.64 -3.06 3.81
C GLU A 10 12.02 -2.16 4.91
N PRO A 11 12.61 -0.98 5.17
CA PRO A 11 12.00 0.00 6.07
C PRO A 11 10.67 0.51 5.52
N SER A 12 9.66 0.62 6.39
CA SER A 12 8.34 1.12 6.00
C SER A 12 8.43 2.55 5.45
N ARG A 13 7.81 2.78 4.29
CA ARG A 13 7.90 4.06 3.57
C ARG A 13 6.61 4.84 3.76
N SER A 14 6.73 6.08 4.22
CA SER A 14 5.57 6.95 4.38
C SER A 14 5.11 7.48 3.03
N LEU A 15 3.82 7.37 2.76
CA LEU A 15 3.15 7.85 1.56
C LEU A 15 2.30 9.10 1.86
N ARG A 16 2.13 9.94 0.85
CA ARG A 16 1.25 11.10 0.83
C ARG A 16 0.29 10.96 -0.32
N TRP A 17 -1.00 11.12 -0.05
CA TRP A 17 -2.02 11.19 -1.07
C TRP A 17 -2.10 12.59 -1.67
N THR A 18 -2.23 12.68 -3.00
CA THR A 18 -2.45 13.94 -3.72
C THR A 18 -3.51 13.80 -4.80
N ASN A 19 -4.32 14.85 -4.96
CA ASN A 19 -5.29 15.01 -6.05
C ASN A 19 -4.61 15.59 -7.30
N SER A 20 -3.56 14.95 -7.80
CA SER A 20 -2.80 15.54 -8.92
C SER A 20 -3.40 15.21 -10.29
N ARG A 21 -4.70 15.50 -10.51
CA ARG A 21 -5.25 15.82 -11.85
C ARG A 21 -6.53 16.69 -11.73
N PRO A 22 -6.51 17.96 -12.13
CA PRO A 22 -7.76 18.67 -12.43
C PRO A 22 -8.42 18.01 -13.66
N GLY A 23 -9.60 17.40 -13.48
CA GLY A 23 -10.40 16.82 -14.55
C GLY A 23 -10.35 15.29 -14.72
N ALA A 24 -9.58 14.55 -13.91
CA ALA A 24 -9.67 13.09 -13.89
C ALA A 24 -10.69 12.64 -12.82
N PRO A 25 -11.61 11.71 -13.15
CA PRO A 25 -12.59 11.24 -12.18
C PRO A 25 -11.91 10.47 -11.06
N ARG A 26 -11.82 11.06 -9.86
CA ARG A 26 -11.66 10.40 -8.56
C ARG A 26 -10.41 9.55 -8.28
N SER A 27 -9.42 9.48 -9.16
CA SER A 27 -8.16 8.77 -8.88
C SER A 27 -7.11 9.74 -8.33
N GLY A 28 -7.03 9.85 -7.00
CA GLY A 28 -5.86 10.45 -6.35
C GLY A 28 -4.61 9.59 -6.60
N VAL A 29 -3.41 10.09 -6.32
CA VAL A 29 -2.17 9.30 -6.44
C VAL A 29 -1.44 9.27 -5.10
N LEU A 30 -0.78 8.15 -4.80
CA LEU A 30 0.10 8.01 -3.64
C LEU A 30 1.53 8.33 -4.05
N LEU A 31 2.14 9.30 -3.38
CA LEU A 31 3.53 9.71 -3.54
C LEU A 31 4.34 9.27 -2.33
N PHE A 32 5.59 8.88 -2.52
CA PHE A 32 6.50 8.72 -1.38
C PHE A 32 6.78 10.08 -0.74
N LYS A 33 6.73 10.19 0.59
CA LYS A 33 6.98 11.47 1.28
C LYS A 33 8.43 11.94 1.15
N HIS A 34 9.36 10.99 1.04
CA HIS A 34 10.81 11.23 1.01
C HIS A 34 11.45 10.98 -0.36
N ALA A 35 10.64 10.63 -1.37
CA ALA A 35 11.09 10.48 -2.74
C ALA A 35 10.05 11.16 -3.64
N SER A 36 10.48 11.92 -4.65
CA SER A 36 9.57 12.49 -5.66
C SER A 36 8.95 11.43 -6.59
N GLU A 37 8.96 10.16 -6.16
CA GLU A 37 8.49 9.02 -6.91
C GLU A 37 7.02 8.74 -6.56
N GLN A 38 6.26 8.40 -7.59
CA GLN A 38 4.86 8.02 -7.46
C GLN A 38 4.76 6.51 -7.29
N LEU A 39 4.00 6.07 -6.28
CA LEU A 39 3.58 4.68 -6.19
C LEU A 39 2.45 4.46 -7.20
N THR A 40 2.78 3.83 -8.32
CA THR A 40 1.80 3.47 -9.35
C THR A 40 1.09 2.16 -8.99
N ALA A 41 -0.09 1.94 -9.58
CA ALA A 41 -0.84 0.69 -9.45
C ALA A 41 0.01 -0.54 -9.82
N GLU A 42 0.77 -0.45 -10.91
CA GLU A 42 1.64 -1.52 -11.40
C GLU A 42 2.79 -1.82 -10.44
N SER A 43 3.51 -0.78 -9.99
CA SER A 43 4.60 -0.92 -9.02
C SER A 43 4.10 -1.54 -7.71
N PHE A 44 2.93 -1.13 -7.23
CA PHE A 44 2.35 -1.72 -6.03
C PHE A 44 1.91 -3.15 -6.23
N ARG A 45 1.33 -3.52 -7.38
CA ARG A 45 1.00 -4.94 -7.66
C ARG A 45 2.26 -5.81 -7.64
N ALA A 46 3.37 -5.33 -8.21
CA ALA A 46 4.66 -6.02 -8.16
C ALA A 46 5.20 -6.15 -6.73
N LEU A 47 5.03 -5.11 -5.90
CA LEU A 47 5.41 -5.15 -4.48
C LEU A 47 4.47 -6.05 -3.67
N ARG A 48 3.16 -6.06 -3.97
CA ARG A 48 2.16 -6.91 -3.32
C ARG A 48 2.44 -8.39 -3.59
N ASP A 49 2.87 -8.74 -4.79
CA ASP A 49 3.32 -10.09 -5.14
C ASP A 49 4.52 -10.55 -4.27
N GLN A 50 5.33 -9.59 -3.82
CA GLN A 50 6.44 -9.80 -2.87
C GLN A 50 5.99 -9.72 -1.40
N GLY A 51 4.68 -9.60 -1.13
CA GLY A 51 4.11 -9.52 0.22
C GLY A 51 4.02 -8.11 0.80
N ALA A 52 4.07 -7.05 -0.02
CA ALA A 52 3.88 -5.68 0.46
C ALA A 52 2.41 -5.36 0.76
N TRP A 53 2.17 -4.51 1.75
CA TRP A 53 0.83 -4.02 2.11
C TRP A 53 0.82 -2.52 2.42
N ILE A 54 -0.36 -1.90 2.28
CA ILE A 54 -0.59 -0.50 2.64
C ILE A 54 -1.39 -0.43 3.93
N GLU A 55 -0.78 0.17 4.95
CA GLU A 55 -1.45 0.57 6.19
C GLU A 55 -2.08 1.96 6.00
N THR A 56 -3.40 2.07 6.21
CA THR A 56 -4.12 3.34 6.10
C THR A 56 -5.43 3.35 6.87
N ASP A 57 -5.82 4.52 7.39
CA ASP A 57 -7.16 4.78 7.94
C ASP A 57 -8.23 5.03 6.85
N ARG A 58 -7.85 5.07 5.56
CA ARG A 58 -8.75 5.32 4.42
C ARG A 58 -8.58 4.28 3.29
N PRO A 59 -8.97 3.02 3.52
CA PRO A 59 -8.75 1.94 2.55
C PRO A 59 -9.45 2.20 1.20
N ALA A 60 -10.66 2.76 1.20
CA ALA A 60 -11.38 3.10 -0.04
C ALA A 60 -10.63 4.14 -0.90
N ALA A 61 -10.00 5.14 -0.27
CA ALA A 61 -9.22 6.15 -0.98
C ALA A 61 -7.90 5.58 -1.51
N ALA A 62 -7.27 4.67 -0.78
CA ALA A 62 -6.10 3.94 -1.26
C ALA A 62 -6.45 3.07 -2.46
N ARG A 63 -7.53 2.28 -2.41
CA ARG A 63 -7.99 1.46 -3.56
C ARG A 63 -8.25 2.32 -4.80
N ALA A 64 -8.98 3.43 -4.63
CA ALA A 64 -9.24 4.37 -5.73
C ALA A 64 -7.97 4.98 -6.30
N ALA A 65 -6.96 5.26 -5.46
CA ALA A 65 -5.68 5.80 -5.91
C ALA A 65 -4.82 4.78 -6.65
N MET A 66 -4.99 3.51 -6.33
CA MET A 66 -4.27 2.38 -6.91
C MET A 66 -5.02 1.75 -8.09
N GLY A 67 -6.15 2.33 -8.51
CA GLY A 67 -6.98 1.77 -9.59
C GLY A 67 -7.44 0.35 -9.32
N LEU A 68 -7.64 0.01 -8.04
CA LEU A 68 -8.09 -1.29 -7.60
C LEU A 68 -9.61 -1.31 -7.48
N GLU A 69 -10.19 -2.48 -7.67
CA GLU A 69 -11.61 -2.70 -7.40
C GLU A 69 -11.91 -2.44 -5.91
N PRO A 70 -13.14 -2.03 -5.55
CA PRO A 70 -13.49 -1.68 -4.17
C PRO A 70 -13.29 -2.82 -3.17
N ASP A 71 -13.30 -4.07 -3.64
CA ASP A 71 -13.08 -5.29 -2.86
C ASP A 71 -11.64 -5.83 -2.97
N GLU A 72 -10.79 -5.23 -3.81
CA GLU A 72 -9.42 -5.72 -3.97
C GLU A 72 -8.57 -5.44 -2.71
N SER A 73 -7.73 -6.42 -2.36
CA SER A 73 -6.87 -6.33 -1.19
C SER A 73 -5.74 -5.31 -1.40
N LEU A 74 -5.48 -4.52 -0.36
CA LEU A 74 -4.33 -3.61 -0.25
C LEU A 74 -3.06 -4.33 0.25
N GLY A 75 -3.02 -5.66 0.05
CA GLY A 75 -2.07 -6.55 0.70
C GLY A 75 -2.55 -6.95 2.10
N GLU A 76 -2.11 -8.10 2.57
CA GLU A 76 -2.27 -8.51 3.96
C GLU A 76 -0.98 -8.21 4.71
N PRO A 77 -1.03 -7.75 5.97
CA PRO A 77 0.16 -7.74 6.80
C PRO A 77 0.72 -9.17 6.78
N ALA A 78 2.01 -9.32 6.43
CA ALA A 78 2.69 -10.58 6.63
C ALA A 78 2.49 -10.96 8.11
N ASP A 79 1.73 -12.03 8.30
CA ASP A 79 1.00 -12.36 9.51
C ASP A 79 1.73 -12.06 10.84
N PRO A 80 1.11 -11.38 11.82
CA PRO A 80 1.69 -11.20 13.15
C PRO A 80 1.75 -12.50 13.99
N GLU A 81 1.19 -13.63 13.53
CA GLU A 81 1.19 -14.90 14.28
C GLU A 81 2.09 -16.02 13.71
N LEU A 82 2.79 -15.82 12.58
CA LEU A 82 3.66 -16.86 12.00
C LEU A 82 5.11 -16.86 12.54
N VAL A 83 5.31 -16.57 13.84
CA VAL A 83 6.60 -16.80 14.57
C VAL A 83 6.38 -17.53 15.90
N MET A 84 5.19 -18.07 16.18
CA MET A 84 4.92 -18.78 17.45
C MET A 84 4.47 -20.24 17.29
N SER A 85 4.55 -20.81 16.10
CA SER A 85 4.57 -22.28 15.93
C SER A 85 5.97 -22.74 15.54
N GLY A 86 6.89 -22.65 16.50
CA GLY A 86 8.01 -23.60 16.52
C GLY A 86 7.46 -25.02 16.63
N PRO A 87 8.20 -26.06 16.17
CA PRO A 87 7.74 -27.43 16.29
C PRO A 87 7.69 -27.78 17.78
N GLY A 88 6.50 -27.74 18.36
CA GLY A 88 6.22 -28.21 19.70
C GLY A 88 6.09 -29.73 19.68
N LEU A 89 7.21 -30.38 19.97
CA LEU A 89 7.43 -31.74 20.49
C LEU A 89 6.63 -32.92 19.89
#